data_AF-A0A7K7Q3P2-F1
#
_entry.id   AF-A0A7K7Q3P2-F1
#
_cell.length_a   1.000
_cell.length_b   1.000
_cell.length_c   1.000
_cell.angle_alpha   90.00
_cell.angle_beta   90.00
_cell.angle_gamma   90.00
#
_symmetry.space_group_name_H-M   'P 1'
#
loop_
_entity.id
_entity.type
_entity.pdbx_description
1 polymer ?
#
loop_
_entity_poly.entity_id
_entity_poly.type
_entity_poly.pdbx_seq_one_letter_code
_entity_poly.pdbx_strand_id
1 'polypeptide(L)'
;PAGLSARTFPAKLWRLVNSPRVRSVCWDSQARGLLIDHSLFQRELLSPGGAQGPAPHTFRATQFRSFVRQLNRYGFRKVPGRAG
;
A
#
# COMPACT_ATOMS: atom_id res chain seq x y z
N PRO A 1 -14.00 -14.92 14.49
CA PRO A 1 -13.82 -13.55 13.96
C PRO A 1 -12.86 -12.75 14.86
N ALA A 2 -11.56 -12.97 14.68
CA ALA A 2 -10.54 -12.30 15.49
C ALA A 2 -10.39 -10.86 15.01
N GLY A 3 -10.63 -9.90 15.90
CA GLY A 3 -10.47 -8.48 15.65
C GLY A 3 -9.05 -8.16 15.23
N LEU A 4 -8.82 -8.02 13.93
CA LEU A 4 -7.64 -7.36 13.40
C LEU A 4 -7.70 -5.91 13.89
N SER A 5 -6.93 -5.57 14.91
CA SER A 5 -6.85 -4.18 15.38
C SER A 5 -6.60 -3.28 14.17
N ALA A 6 -7.37 -2.20 14.02
CA ALA A 6 -7.32 -1.30 12.86
C ALA A 6 -5.91 -0.68 12.64
N ARG A 7 -4.98 -0.90 13.57
CA ARG A 7 -3.58 -0.47 13.52
C ARG A 7 -2.62 -1.52 12.93
N THR A 8 -3.06 -2.77 12.74
CA THR A 8 -2.24 -3.83 12.16
C THR A 8 -1.96 -3.57 10.68
N PHE A 9 -0.83 -4.07 10.20
CA PHE A 9 -0.43 -3.87 8.80
C PHE A 9 -1.47 -4.38 7.79
N PRO A 10 -2.08 -5.58 7.92
CA PRO A 10 -3.09 -6.05 6.97
C PRO A 10 -4.32 -5.15 6.92
N ALA A 11 -4.82 -4.69 8.07
CA ALA A 11 -5.96 -3.77 8.12
C ALA A 11 -5.64 -2.42 7.48
N LYS A 12 -4.43 -1.90 7.74
CA LYS A 12 -3.94 -0.66 7.12
C LYS A 12 -3.75 -0.80 5.61
N LEU A 13 -3.18 -1.92 5.15
CA LEU A 13 -3.00 -2.22 3.74
C LEU A 13 -4.35 -2.29 3.03
N TRP A 14 -5.33 -3.01 3.61
CA TRP A 14 -6.67 -3.09 3.04
C TRP A 14 -7.31 -1.69 2.89
N ARG A 15 -7.24 -0.84 3.93
CA ARG A 15 -7.77 0.54 3.84
C ARG A 15 -7.03 1.40 2.82
N LEU A 16 -5.72 1.17 2.65
CA LEU A 16 -4.90 1.90 1.70
C LEU A 16 -5.26 1.56 0.25
N VAL A 17 -5.43 0.26 -0.04
CA VAL A 17 -5.80 -0.23 -1.39
C VAL A 17 -7.25 0.11 -1.76
N ASN A 18 -8.15 0.16 -0.78
CA ASN A 18 -9.56 0.52 -0.99
C ASN A 18 -9.82 2.04 -0.91
N SER A 19 -8.79 2.86 -0.74
CA SER A 19 -8.94 4.31 -0.65
C SER A 19 -8.91 4.92 -2.06
N PRO A 20 -9.95 5.67 -2.48
CA PRO A 20 -9.94 6.35 -3.79
C PRO A 20 -8.89 7.46 -3.87
N ARG A 21 -8.29 7.85 -2.74
CA ARG A 21 -7.24 8.87 -2.65
C ARG A 21 -5.84 8.34 -2.96
N VAL A 22 -5.66 7.02 -2.94
CA VAL A 22 -4.35 6.37 -3.16
C VAL A 22 -4.44 5.61 -4.47
N ARG A 23 -3.68 6.04 -5.46
CA ARG A 23 -3.62 5.38 -6.78
C ARG A 23 -2.33 4.57 -6.94
N SER A 24 -1.34 4.85 -6.10
CA SER A 24 -0.08 4.12 -6.07
C SER A 24 -0.20 2.65 -5.68
N VAL A 25 -1.29 2.24 -5.02
CA VAL A 25 -1.53 0.84 -4.68
C VAL A 25 -2.98 0.48 -5.02
N CYS A 26 -3.15 -0.52 -5.89
CA CYS A 26 -4.46 -1.02 -6.28
C CYS A 26 -4.45 -2.55 -6.40
N TRP A 27 -5.64 -3.15 -6.44
CA TRP A 27 -5.80 -4.54 -6.81
C TRP A 27 -5.51 -4.71 -8.30
N ASP A 28 -4.94 -5.85 -8.68
CA ASP A 28 -4.92 -6.26 -10.08
C ASP A 28 -6.35 -6.51 -10.61
N SER A 29 -6.49 -6.67 -11.92
CA SER A 29 -7.79 -6.90 -12.57
C SER A 29 -8.49 -8.19 -12.12
N GLN A 30 -7.77 -9.09 -11.44
CA GLN A 30 -8.29 -10.37 -10.95
C GLN A 30 -8.52 -10.35 -9.43
N ALA A 31 -8.23 -9.24 -8.74
CA ALA A 31 -8.16 -9.14 -7.28
C ALA A 31 -7.32 -10.23 -6.61
N ARG A 32 -6.32 -10.77 -7.32
CA ARG A 32 -5.40 -11.82 -6.85
C ARG A 32 -4.07 -11.26 -6.35
N GLY A 33 -3.71 -10.05 -6.79
CA GLY A 33 -2.44 -9.42 -6.49
C GLY A 33 -2.59 -7.92 -6.21
N LEU A 34 -1.54 -7.36 -5.62
CA LEU A 34 -1.40 -5.93 -5.42
C LEU A 34 -0.45 -5.35 -6.45
N LEU A 35 -0.92 -4.35 -7.18
CA LEU A 35 -0.11 -3.50 -8.04
C LEU A 35 0.37 -2.31 -7.21
N ILE A 36 1.68 -2.09 -7.22
CA ILE A 36 2.31 -1.01 -6.46
C ILE A 36 3.20 -0.23 -7.42
N ASP A 37 2.81 1.00 -7.74
CA ASP A 37 3.63 1.94 -8.48
C ASP A 37 4.60 2.63 -7.50
N HIS A 38 5.88 2.28 -7.60
CA HIS A 38 6.92 2.83 -6.72
C HIS A 38 7.01 4.35 -6.79
N SER A 39 7.02 4.92 -8.01
CA SER A 39 7.21 6.36 -8.23
C SER A 39 6.02 7.14 -7.70
N LEU A 40 4.81 6.65 -7.95
CA LEU A 40 3.59 7.28 -7.44
C LEU A 40 3.45 7.11 -5.93
N PHE A 41 3.85 5.95 -5.39
CA PHE A 41 3.83 5.69 -3.94
C PHE A 41 4.71 6.68 -3.19
N GLN A 42 5.92 6.93 -3.68
CA GLN A 42 6.79 7.93 -3.07
C GLN A 42 6.16 9.33 -3.09
N ARG A 43 5.52 9.70 -4.19
CA ARG A 43 4.89 11.02 -4.33
C ARG A 43 3.64 11.21 -3.47
N GLU A 44 2.80 10.18 -3.35
CA GLU A 44 1.53 10.22 -2.62
C GLU A 44 1.72 10.01 -1.11
N LEU A 45 2.61 9.09 -0.71
CA LEU A 45 2.70 8.61 0.67
C LEU A 45 4.00 9.01 1.38
N LEU A 46 5.08 9.33 0.65
CA LEU A 46 6.37 9.72 1.26
C LEU A 46 6.70 11.21 1.12
N SER A 47 6.04 11.95 0.22
CA SER A 47 6.26 13.39 0.08
C SER A 47 5.76 14.16 1.31
N PRO A 48 6.57 15.07 1.91
CA PRO A 48 6.22 15.83 3.13
C PRO A 48 5.03 16.81 3.00
N GLY A 49 4.33 16.82 1.87
CA GLY A 49 3.18 17.68 1.58
C GLY A 49 2.38 17.12 0.42
N GLY A 50 2.13 15.80 0.41
CA GLY A 50 1.48 15.08 -0.68
C GLY A 50 0.32 15.83 -1.32
N ALA A 51 0.21 15.74 -2.64
CA ALA A 51 -0.69 16.54 -3.52
C ALA A 51 -2.21 16.43 -3.23
N GLN A 52 -2.63 15.83 -2.11
CA GLN A 52 -4.01 15.47 -1.77
C GLN A 52 -4.40 15.82 -0.31
N GLY A 53 -3.62 16.69 0.38
CA GLY A 53 -3.86 17.03 1.79
C GLY A 53 -3.29 15.98 2.76
N PRO A 54 -3.61 16.03 4.06
CA PRO A 54 -3.02 15.12 5.04
C PRO A 54 -3.25 13.68 4.58
N ALA A 55 -2.16 12.99 4.22
CA ALA A 55 -2.22 11.59 3.83
C ALA A 55 -3.05 10.85 4.89
N PRO A 56 -3.96 9.95 4.49
CA PRO A 56 -4.81 9.26 5.44
C PRO A 56 -3.90 8.71 6.54
N HIS A 57 -4.09 9.19 7.77
CA HIS A 57 -3.21 8.98 8.93
C HIS A 57 -2.92 7.50 9.24
N THR A 58 -3.56 6.61 8.50
CA THR A 58 -3.45 5.17 8.43
C THR A 58 -2.05 4.64 8.08
N PHE A 59 -1.26 5.31 7.22
CA PHE A 59 0.04 4.76 6.75
C PHE A 59 1.18 5.80 6.76
N ARG A 60 1.78 6.07 7.92
CA ARG A 60 3.09 6.73 8.01
C ARG A 60 4.21 5.76 7.60
N ALA A 61 4.35 5.53 6.30
CA ALA A 61 5.61 5.00 5.80
C ALA A 61 6.60 6.16 5.67
N THR A 62 7.79 6.03 6.25
CA THR A 62 8.91 6.95 5.97
C THR A 62 9.71 6.48 4.75
N GLN A 63 9.63 5.19 4.41
CA GLN A 63 10.41 4.58 3.33
C GLN A 63 9.65 3.41 2.71
N PHE A 64 9.70 3.31 1.38
CA PHE A 64 9.12 2.20 0.62
C PHE A 64 9.67 0.82 1.03
N ARG A 65 10.96 0.73 1.35
CA ARG A 65 11.59 -0.53 1.80
C ARG A 65 10.92 -1.11 3.05
N SER A 66 10.47 -0.25 3.97
CA SER A 66 9.74 -0.70 5.17
C SER A 66 8.37 -1.29 4.82
N PHE A 67 7.71 -0.75 3.80
CA PHE A 67 6.46 -1.29 3.26
C PHE A 67 6.67 -2.68 2.64
N VAL A 68 7.69 -2.85 1.78
CA VAL A 68 8.03 -4.14 1.18
C VAL A 68 8.41 -5.18 2.24
N ARG A 69 9.16 -4.79 3.27
CA ARG A 69 9.49 -5.69 4.39
C ARG A 69 8.23 -6.17 5.13
N GLN A 70 7.25 -5.28 5.32
CA GLN A 70 5.98 -5.69 5.92
C GLN A 70 5.23 -6.65 4.98
N LEU A 71 5.15 -6.37 3.68
CA LEU A 71 4.55 -7.31 2.71
C LEU A 71 5.20 -8.71 2.79
N ASN A 72 6.53 -8.78 2.76
CA ASN A 72 7.26 -10.06 2.86
C ASN A 72 6.97 -10.78 4.19
N ARG A 73 6.88 -10.05 5.31
CA ARG A 73 6.55 -10.62 6.63
C ARG A 73 5.16 -11.24 6.69
N TYR A 74 4.22 -10.74 5.89
CA TYR A 74 2.86 -11.27 5.80
C TYR A 74 2.68 -12.25 4.61
N GLY A 75 3.77 -12.70 3.99
CA GLY A 75 3.74 -13.75 2.96
C GLY A 75 3.49 -13.26 1.54
N PHE A 76 3.41 -11.95 1.30
CA PHE A 76 3.37 -11.42 -0.06
C PHE A 76 4.72 -11.68 -0.74
N ARG A 77 4.68 -12.01 -2.04
CA ARG A 77 5.87 -12.16 -2.88
C ARG A 77 5.75 -11.26 -4.09
N LYS A 78 6.86 -10.64 -4.48
CA LYS A 78 6.94 -9.89 -5.73
C LYS A 78 6.82 -10.89 -6.89
N VAL A 79 5.84 -10.69 -7.75
CA VAL A 79 5.71 -11.45 -8.99
C VAL A 79 6.38 -10.63 -10.10
N PRO A 80 7.37 -11.17 -10.84
CA PRO A 80 7.88 -10.50 -12.03
C PRO A 80 6.71 -10.30 -12.98
N GLY A 81 6.47 -9.04 -13.39
CA GLY A 81 5.27 -8.69 -14.14
C GLY A 81 5.14 -9.56 -15.38
N ARG A 82 3.99 -10.21 -15.55
CA ARG A 82 3.52 -10.50 -16.90
C ARG A 82 3.33 -9.12 -17.53
N ALA A 83 4.23 -8.74 -18.41
CA ALA A 83 3.94 -7.72 -19.40
C ALA A 83 2.66 -8.20 -20.12
N GLY A 84 1.57 -7.49 -19.90
CA GLY A 84 0.44 -7.52 -20.81
C GLY A 84 0.76 -6.57 -21.95
#